data_AF-A0A928NS90-F1
#
_entry.id   AF-A0A928NS90-F1
#
_cell.length_a   1.000
_cell.length_b   1.000
_cell.length_c   1.000
_cell.angle_alpha   90.00
_cell.angle_beta   90.00
_cell.angle_gamma   90.00
#
_symmetry.space_group_name_H-M   'P 1'
#
loop_
_entity.id
_entity.type
_entity.pdbx_description
1 polymer ?
#
loop_
_entity_poly.entity_id
_entity_poly.type
_entity_poly.pdbx_seq_one_letter_code
_entity_poly.pdbx_strand_id
1 'polypeptide(L)'
;MNYKHRLLFAGIVFFTGFCIVMTDIVLGIISVSKGVLNLLIALVIACFAYYIPSMLRYFQKVSERTKRRQELRFLKKIFVLSGSIKPVDFASVIKTMIEKATYYKQDLQDILEALRKSNLDREEYFSKLLSETKDIDSKLFYEKLNIAFFYDFDQAVSGIAGDFEQEKRAQTRMIKKKIGLIHIIGITGLFVIMTILLIYMLHPWLDSLNLSGL
;
A
#
# COMPACT_ATOMS: atom_id res chain seq x y z
N MET A 1 9.51 -11.30 -15.29
CA MET A 1 10.62 -10.77 -16.10
C MET A 1 11.86 -11.27 -15.44
N ASN A 2 12.33 -12.38 -16.00
CA ASN A 2 13.70 -12.82 -15.86
C ASN A 2 14.64 -11.66 -16.20
N TYR A 3 15.81 -11.66 -15.57
CA TYR A 3 16.89 -10.70 -15.80
C TYR A 3 17.12 -10.41 -17.30
N LYS A 4 17.00 -11.45 -18.15
CA LYS A 4 17.06 -11.36 -19.62
C LYS A 4 16.13 -10.31 -20.24
N HIS A 5 14.90 -10.17 -19.76
CA HIS A 5 13.95 -9.18 -20.32
C HIS A 5 14.25 -7.74 -19.88
N ARG A 6 14.86 -7.55 -18.70
CA ARG A 6 15.30 -6.22 -18.25
C ARG A 6 16.50 -5.75 -19.05
N LEU A 7 17.43 -6.67 -19.31
CA LEU A 7 18.60 -6.42 -20.13
C LEU A 7 18.21 -6.10 -21.59
N LEU A 8 17.23 -6.83 -22.14
CA LEU A 8 16.68 -6.56 -23.48
C LEU A 8 16.06 -5.16 -23.57
N PHE A 9 15.24 -4.76 -22.59
CA PHE A 9 14.60 -3.45 -22.60
C PHE A 9 15.62 -2.30 -22.47
N ALA A 10 16.60 -2.44 -21.57
CA ALA A 10 17.68 -1.46 -21.44
C ALA A 10 18.57 -1.41 -22.69
N GLY A 11 18.86 -2.56 -23.31
CA GLY A 11 19.62 -2.67 -24.55
C GLY A 11 18.93 -2.00 -25.73
N ILE A 12 17.59 -2.15 -25.87
CA ILE A 12 16.81 -1.49 -26.92
C ILE A 12 16.83 0.04 -26.72
N VAL A 13 16.63 0.53 -25.50
CA VAL A 13 16.66 1.97 -25.19
C VAL A 13 18.04 2.58 -25.43
N PHE A 14 19.11 1.85 -25.10
CA PHE A 14 20.47 2.28 -25.40
C PHE A 14 20.74 2.29 -26.91
N PHE A 15 20.32 1.25 -27.64
CA PHE A 15 20.54 1.14 -29.08
C PHE A 15 19.78 2.21 -29.86
N THR A 16 18.53 2.53 -29.49
CA THR A 16 17.78 3.62 -30.12
C THR A 16 18.42 4.98 -29.84
N GLY A 17 18.86 5.24 -28.60
CA GLY A 17 19.59 6.46 -28.25
C GLY A 17 20.92 6.59 -29.01
N PHE A 18 21.67 5.49 -29.13
CA PHE A 18 22.91 5.44 -29.89
C PHE A 18 22.69 5.70 -31.39
N CYS A 19 21.68 5.07 -31.99
CA CYS A 19 21.33 5.28 -33.39
C CYS A 19 20.97 6.75 -33.69
N ILE A 20 20.19 7.40 -32.82
CA ILE A 20 19.81 8.82 -32.97
C ILE A 20 21.05 9.73 -32.94
N VAL A 21 21.94 9.51 -31.97
CA VAL A 21 23.19 10.29 -31.85
C VAL A 21 24.10 10.09 -33.06
N MET A 22 24.21 8.86 -33.58
CA MET A 22 24.99 8.57 -34.78
C MET A 22 24.39 9.21 -36.04
N THR A 23 23.06 9.20 -36.20
CA THR A 23 22.40 9.90 -37.31
C THR A 23 22.63 11.41 -37.25
N ASP A 24 22.58 12.02 -36.07
CA ASP A 24 22.77 13.48 -35.90
C ASP A 24 24.23 13.92 -36.15
N ILE A 25 25.21 13.06 -35.85
CA ILE A 25 26.63 13.30 -36.15
C ILE A 25 26.89 13.16 -37.67
N VAL A 26 26.33 12.12 -38.31
CA VAL A 26 26.50 11.88 -39.75
C VAL A 26 25.83 12.97 -40.60
N LEU A 27 24.68 13.51 -40.14
CA LEU A 27 23.99 14.63 -40.78
C LEU A 27 24.65 15.99 -40.51
N GLY A 28 25.71 16.06 -39.70
CA GLY A 28 26.49 17.28 -39.44
C GLY A 28 25.76 18.33 -38.58
N ILE A 29 24.67 17.96 -37.91
CA ILE A 29 23.82 18.86 -37.14
C ILE A 29 24.49 19.25 -35.80
N ILE A 30 25.40 18.41 -35.29
CA ILE A 30 25.97 18.52 -33.95
C ILE A 30 27.51 18.39 -33.99
N SER A 31 28.24 19.26 -33.27
CA SER A 31 29.71 19.16 -33.14
C SER A 31 30.13 17.89 -32.38
N VAL A 32 31.29 17.33 -32.70
CA VAL A 32 31.82 16.09 -32.09
C VAL A 32 31.80 16.14 -30.54
N SER A 33 32.09 17.30 -29.94
CA SER A 33 32.01 17.51 -28.49
C SER A 33 30.60 17.38 -27.90
N LYS A 34 29.57 17.85 -28.62
CA LYS A 34 28.17 17.73 -28.22
C LYS A 34 27.63 16.32 -28.47
N GLY A 35 28.17 15.60 -29.46
CA GLY A 35 27.86 14.19 -29.70
C GLY A 35 28.24 13.28 -28.51
N VAL A 36 29.42 13.50 -27.91
CA VAL A 36 29.85 12.75 -26.70
C VAL A 36 28.93 13.02 -25.51
N LEU A 37 28.48 14.26 -25.31
CA LEU A 37 27.53 14.62 -24.26
C LEU A 37 26.18 13.90 -24.43
N ASN A 38 25.65 13.85 -25.66
CA ASN A 38 24.40 13.16 -25.95
C ASN A 38 24.51 11.64 -25.75
N LEU A 39 25.68 11.06 -26.03
CA LEU A 39 25.96 9.64 -25.79
C LEU A 39 26.00 9.31 -24.29
N LEU A 40 26.58 10.18 -23.47
CA LEU A 40 26.53 10.08 -22.01
C LEU A 40 25.09 10.18 -21.48
N ILE A 41 24.28 11.10 -22.00
CA ILE A 41 22.87 11.23 -21.64
C ILE A 41 22.09 9.96 -22.01
N ALA A 42 22.32 9.40 -23.20
CA ALA A 42 21.69 8.14 -23.63
C ALA A 42 22.07 6.96 -22.71
N LEU A 43 23.32 6.90 -22.24
CA LEU A 43 23.78 5.88 -21.30
C LEU A 43 23.08 6.03 -19.93
N VAL A 44 22.97 7.26 -19.42
CA VAL A 44 22.24 7.54 -18.17
C VAL A 44 20.76 7.16 -18.29
N ILE A 45 20.10 7.50 -19.40
CA ILE A 45 18.70 7.12 -19.66
C ILE A 45 18.53 5.60 -19.74
N ALA A 46 19.47 4.88 -20.36
CA ALA A 46 19.45 3.42 -20.41
C ALA A 46 19.58 2.78 -19.02
N CYS A 47 20.43 3.35 -18.15
CA CYS A 47 20.54 2.93 -16.74
C CYS A 47 19.21 3.13 -15.98
N PHE A 48 18.53 4.26 -16.18
CA PHE A 48 17.19 4.48 -15.60
C PHE A 48 16.15 3.52 -16.18
N ALA A 49 16.17 3.28 -17.49
CA ALA A 49 15.24 2.39 -18.18
C ALA A 49 15.34 0.93 -17.71
N TYR A 50 16.52 0.47 -17.26
CA TYR A 50 16.68 -0.84 -16.63
C TYR A 50 15.82 -1.00 -15.36
N TYR A 51 15.61 0.08 -14.60
CA TYR A 51 14.92 0.05 -13.32
C TYR A 51 13.39 0.22 -13.42
N ILE A 52 12.90 0.84 -14.49
CA ILE A 52 11.46 1.10 -14.72
C ILE A 52 10.61 -0.18 -14.67
N PRO A 53 10.97 -1.31 -15.33
CA PRO A 53 10.17 -2.54 -15.29
C PRO A 53 10.04 -3.15 -13.90
N SER A 54 11.07 -3.03 -13.04
CA SER A 54 11.00 -3.47 -11.65
C SER A 54 10.03 -2.63 -10.83
N MET A 55 10.10 -1.30 -10.99
CA MET A 55 9.22 -0.37 -10.30
C MET A 55 7.76 -0.61 -10.67
N LEU A 56 7.45 -0.73 -11.96
CA LEU A 56 6.08 -1.00 -12.41
C LEU A 56 5.49 -2.27 -11.79
N ARG A 57 6.26 -3.36 -11.71
CA ARG A 57 5.82 -4.60 -11.04
C ARG A 57 5.59 -4.43 -9.56
N TYR A 58 6.45 -3.66 -8.90
CA TYR A 58 6.28 -3.36 -7.48
C TYR A 58 4.97 -2.59 -7.26
N PHE A 59 4.71 -1.55 -8.05
CA PHE A 59 3.44 -0.83 -8.01
C PHE A 59 2.23 -1.71 -8.31
N GLN A 60 2.31 -2.60 -9.30
CA GLN A 60 1.25 -3.56 -9.60
C GLN A 60 0.97 -4.49 -8.40
N LYS A 61 2.01 -5.08 -7.79
CA LYS A 61 1.85 -5.93 -6.61
C LYS A 61 1.25 -5.18 -5.42
N VAL A 62 1.67 -3.94 -5.18
CA VAL A 62 1.12 -3.10 -4.11
C VAL A 62 -0.34 -2.77 -4.39
N SER A 63 -0.68 -2.44 -5.64
CA SER A 63 -2.04 -2.16 -6.07
C SER A 63 -2.94 -3.39 -5.90
N GLU A 64 -2.50 -4.57 -6.35
CA GLU A 64 -3.22 -5.83 -6.16
C GLU A 64 -3.44 -6.15 -4.68
N ARG A 65 -2.42 -6.00 -3.83
CA ARG A 65 -2.55 -6.22 -2.38
C ARG A 65 -3.58 -5.25 -1.78
N THR A 66 -3.59 -4.01 -2.25
CA THR A 66 -4.55 -3.00 -1.81
C THR A 66 -5.97 -3.37 -2.23
N LYS A 67 -6.16 -3.81 -3.49
CA LYS A 67 -7.45 -4.29 -4.00
C LYS A 67 -7.97 -5.49 -3.20
N ARG A 68 -7.13 -6.49 -2.92
CA ARG A 68 -7.51 -7.64 -2.09
C ARG A 68 -7.93 -7.23 -0.68
N ARG A 69 -7.25 -6.26 -0.07
CA ARG A 69 -7.62 -5.73 1.25
C ARG A 69 -8.95 -4.98 1.22
N GLN A 70 -9.17 -4.15 0.20
CA GLN A 70 -10.42 -3.44 0.03
C GLN A 70 -11.59 -4.39 -0.17
N GLU A 71 -11.40 -5.43 -0.99
CA GLU A 71 -12.40 -6.46 -1.19
C GLU A 71 -12.67 -7.26 0.10
N LEU A 72 -11.65 -7.70 0.82
CA LEU A 72 -11.84 -8.40 2.10
C LEU A 72 -12.67 -7.55 3.07
N ARG A 73 -12.38 -6.25 3.12
CA ARG A 73 -13.15 -5.29 3.93
C ARG A 73 -14.60 -5.18 3.47
N PHE A 74 -14.83 -5.23 2.16
CA PHE A 74 -16.16 -5.22 1.58
C PHE A 74 -16.94 -6.51 1.89
N LEU A 75 -16.29 -7.68 1.82
CA LEU A 75 -16.88 -8.96 2.21
C LEU A 75 -17.26 -8.99 3.69
N LYS A 76 -16.37 -8.53 4.58
CA LYS A 76 -16.67 -8.33 6.01
C LYS A 76 -17.89 -7.44 6.23
N LYS A 77 -18.05 -6.37 5.44
CA LYS A 77 -19.24 -5.50 5.52
C LYS A 77 -20.50 -6.21 5.05
N ILE A 78 -20.45 -6.95 3.94
CA ILE A 78 -21.59 -7.75 3.47
C ILE A 78 -22.00 -8.73 4.57
N PHE A 79 -21.04 -9.45 5.14
CA PHE A 79 -21.30 -10.41 6.20
C PHE A 79 -22.04 -9.78 7.39
N VAL A 80 -21.59 -8.61 7.86
CA VAL A 80 -22.25 -7.90 8.96
C VAL A 80 -23.64 -7.39 8.56
N LEU A 81 -23.77 -6.80 7.37
CA LEU A 81 -25.05 -6.27 6.87
C LEU A 81 -26.10 -7.36 6.72
N SER A 82 -25.75 -8.42 5.99
CA SER A 82 -26.62 -9.58 5.77
C SER A 82 -26.87 -10.34 7.07
N GLY A 83 -25.90 -10.37 7.98
CA GLY A 83 -26.04 -11.03 9.27
C GLY A 83 -26.85 -10.28 10.32
N SER A 84 -27.10 -8.98 10.12
CA SER A 84 -27.87 -8.17 11.07
C SER A 84 -29.39 -8.24 10.85
N ILE A 85 -29.86 -8.83 9.74
CA ILE A 85 -31.29 -8.85 9.34
C ILE A 85 -31.85 -10.27 9.54
N LYS A 86 -32.56 -10.51 10.64
CA LYS A 86 -33.12 -11.83 10.98
C LYS A 86 -34.42 -12.12 10.20
N PRO A 87 -34.69 -13.37 9.79
CA PRO A 87 -33.88 -14.59 9.98
C PRO A 87 -32.72 -14.71 8.98
N VAL A 88 -31.55 -15.16 9.45
CA VAL A 88 -30.34 -15.29 8.62
C VAL A 88 -29.98 -16.76 8.40
N ASP A 89 -29.73 -17.12 7.14
CA ASP A 89 -29.11 -18.37 6.75
C ASP A 89 -27.65 -18.12 6.33
N PHE A 90 -26.70 -18.76 7.02
CA PHE A 90 -25.26 -18.65 6.72
C PHE A 90 -24.96 -18.99 5.26
N ALA A 91 -25.59 -20.04 4.70
CA ALA A 91 -25.36 -20.44 3.31
C ALA A 91 -25.82 -19.36 2.32
N SER A 92 -26.92 -18.66 2.61
CA SER A 92 -27.39 -17.51 1.85
C SER A 92 -26.39 -16.34 1.90
N VAL A 93 -25.85 -16.02 3.08
CA VAL A 93 -24.84 -14.95 3.24
C VAL A 93 -23.56 -15.27 2.45
N ILE A 94 -23.06 -16.51 2.53
CA ILE A 94 -21.90 -16.94 1.73
C ILE A 94 -22.19 -16.82 0.23
N LYS A 95 -23.37 -17.22 -0.24
CA LYS A 95 -23.76 -17.06 -1.66
C LYS A 95 -23.73 -15.59 -2.11
N THR A 96 -24.29 -14.67 -1.31
CA THR A 96 -24.25 -13.24 -1.60
C THR A 96 -22.81 -12.72 -1.68
N MET A 97 -21.94 -13.19 -0.79
CA MET A 97 -20.52 -12.84 -0.85
C MET A 97 -19.82 -13.40 -2.10
N ILE A 98 -20.09 -14.64 -2.51
CA ILE A 98 -19.56 -15.27 -3.72
C ILE A 98 -19.93 -14.47 -4.98
N GLU A 99 -21.17 -13.99 -5.06
CA GLU A 99 -21.65 -13.20 -6.20
C GLU A 99 -20.90 -11.87 -6.37
N LYS A 100 -20.42 -11.29 -5.26
CA LYS A 100 -19.72 -10.00 -5.25
C LYS A 100 -18.20 -10.14 -5.15
N ALA A 101 -17.68 -11.33 -4.88
CA ALA A 101 -16.26 -11.59 -4.75
C ALA A 101 -15.58 -11.76 -6.11
N THR A 102 -14.38 -11.21 -6.22
CA THR A 102 -13.41 -11.41 -7.30
C THR A 102 -12.23 -12.26 -6.84
N TYR A 103 -11.49 -11.84 -5.79
CA TYR A 103 -10.24 -12.52 -5.42
C TYR A 103 -10.45 -13.67 -4.42
N TYR A 104 -11.47 -13.57 -3.55
CA TYR A 104 -11.78 -14.61 -2.56
C TYR A 104 -12.91 -15.55 -2.98
N LYS A 105 -13.32 -15.48 -4.26
CA LYS A 105 -14.48 -16.21 -4.76
C LYS A 105 -14.31 -17.73 -4.64
N GLN A 106 -13.14 -18.24 -5.01
CA GLN A 106 -12.84 -19.67 -4.94
C GLN A 106 -12.90 -20.17 -3.50
N ASP A 107 -12.18 -19.51 -2.59
CA ASP A 107 -12.16 -19.87 -1.17
C ASP A 107 -13.58 -19.90 -0.57
N LEU A 108 -14.43 -18.92 -0.92
CA LEU A 108 -15.83 -18.89 -0.47
C LEU A 108 -16.69 -20.01 -1.08
N GLN A 109 -16.45 -20.38 -2.34
CA GLN A 109 -17.12 -21.51 -2.99
C GLN A 109 -16.74 -22.83 -2.34
N ASP A 110 -15.45 -23.02 -2.06
CA ASP A 110 -14.93 -24.20 -1.39
C ASP A 110 -15.49 -24.31 0.03
N ILE A 111 -15.60 -23.18 0.76
CA ILE A 111 -16.28 -23.12 2.05
C ILE A 111 -17.75 -23.54 1.91
N LEU A 112 -18.49 -22.99 0.94
CA LEU A 112 -19.90 -23.33 0.70
C LEU A 112 -20.11 -24.81 0.39
N GLU A 113 -19.19 -25.41 -0.39
CA GLU A 113 -19.20 -26.83 -0.70
C GLU A 113 -18.87 -27.68 0.52
N ALA A 114 -17.90 -27.25 1.34
CA ALA A 114 -17.57 -27.90 2.60
C ALA A 114 -18.78 -27.96 3.54
N LEU A 115 -19.66 -26.93 3.54
CA LEU A 115 -20.89 -26.96 4.36
C LEU A 115 -21.82 -28.14 4.06
N ARG A 116 -21.73 -28.73 2.87
CA ARG A 116 -22.55 -29.87 2.44
C ARG A 116 -21.98 -31.23 2.87
N LYS A 117 -20.75 -31.26 3.41
CA LYS A 117 -20.04 -32.48 3.80
C LYS A 117 -20.32 -32.87 5.27
N SER A 118 -19.81 -34.02 5.69
CA SER A 118 -19.94 -34.50 7.07
C SER A 118 -19.29 -33.54 8.08
N ASN A 119 -19.64 -33.61 9.38
CA ASN A 119 -19.07 -32.71 10.40
C ASN A 119 -17.54 -32.87 10.55
N LEU A 120 -17.03 -34.10 10.50
CA LEU A 120 -15.59 -34.39 10.64
C LEU A 120 -14.77 -33.81 9.48
N ASP A 121 -15.25 -33.99 8.25
CA ASP A 121 -14.58 -33.44 7.06
C ASP A 121 -14.54 -31.90 7.05
N ARG A 122 -15.49 -31.26 7.74
CA ARG A 122 -15.61 -29.79 7.81
C ARG A 122 -14.57 -29.18 8.75
N GLU A 123 -14.38 -29.74 9.93
CA GLU A 123 -13.34 -29.25 10.85
C GLU A 123 -11.94 -29.41 10.25
N GLU A 124 -11.69 -30.55 9.61
CA GLU A 124 -10.43 -30.80 8.90
C GLU A 124 -10.21 -29.78 7.78
N TYR A 125 -11.25 -29.49 6.97
CA TYR A 125 -11.18 -28.47 5.92
C TYR A 125 -10.81 -27.08 6.46
N PHE A 126 -11.51 -26.59 7.49
CA PHE A 126 -11.21 -25.27 8.07
C PHE A 126 -9.82 -25.22 8.70
N SER A 127 -9.38 -26.30 9.37
CA SER A 127 -8.03 -26.37 9.93
C SER A 127 -6.96 -26.25 8.84
N LYS A 128 -7.16 -26.94 7.71
CA LYS A 128 -6.28 -26.89 6.55
C LYS A 128 -6.28 -25.50 5.91
N LEU A 129 -7.46 -24.92 5.67
CA LEU A 129 -7.62 -23.58 5.11
C LEU A 129 -6.88 -22.52 5.95
N LEU A 130 -7.00 -22.58 7.29
CA LEU A 130 -6.31 -21.68 8.21
C LEU A 130 -4.79 -21.90 8.26
N SER A 131 -4.33 -23.11 7.97
CA SER A 131 -2.89 -23.44 7.92
C SER A 131 -2.23 -22.95 6.62
N GLU A 132 -2.95 -23.03 5.49
CA GLU A 132 -2.46 -22.65 4.16
C GLU A 132 -2.53 -21.12 3.95
N THR A 133 -3.47 -20.45 4.61
CA THR A 133 -3.66 -19.00 4.50
C THR A 133 -2.53 -18.24 5.21
N LYS A 134 -1.65 -17.61 4.42
CA LYS A 134 -0.53 -16.79 4.91
C LYS A 134 -0.92 -15.39 5.35
N ASP A 135 -1.95 -14.80 4.74
CA ASP A 135 -2.36 -13.44 5.07
C ASP A 135 -3.18 -13.44 6.36
N ILE A 136 -2.71 -12.70 7.36
CA ILE A 136 -3.31 -12.68 8.69
C ILE A 136 -4.73 -12.13 8.65
N ASP A 137 -4.99 -11.11 7.83
CA ASP A 137 -6.32 -10.49 7.75
C ASP A 137 -7.35 -11.45 7.15
N SER A 138 -6.95 -12.18 6.10
CA SER A 138 -7.75 -13.27 5.50
C SER A 138 -7.95 -14.43 6.47
N LYS A 139 -6.89 -14.85 7.17
CA LYS A 139 -6.95 -15.94 8.15
C LYS A 139 -7.94 -15.64 9.29
N LEU A 140 -7.86 -14.44 9.86
CA LEU A 140 -8.81 -13.96 10.88
C LEU A 140 -10.24 -13.92 10.36
N PHE A 141 -10.44 -13.57 9.09
CA PHE A 141 -11.76 -13.60 8.49
C PHE A 141 -12.30 -15.03 8.38
N TYR A 142 -11.49 -15.99 7.93
CA TYR A 142 -11.89 -17.40 7.84
C TYR A 142 -12.16 -18.02 9.21
N GLU A 143 -11.41 -17.63 10.24
CA GLU A 143 -11.69 -18.04 11.62
C GLU A 143 -13.06 -17.54 12.09
N LYS A 144 -13.45 -16.32 11.71
CA LYS A 144 -14.79 -15.80 12.03
C LYS A 144 -15.90 -16.49 11.23
N LEU A 145 -15.64 -16.88 9.99
CA LEU A 145 -16.57 -17.73 9.23
C LEU A 145 -16.72 -19.13 9.85
N ASN A 146 -15.62 -19.68 10.38
CA ASN A 146 -15.64 -20.94 11.13
C ASN A 146 -16.51 -20.81 12.39
N ILE A 147 -16.33 -19.73 13.17
CA ILE A 147 -17.16 -19.43 14.34
C ILE A 147 -18.63 -19.28 13.96
N ALA A 148 -18.91 -18.54 12.89
CA ALA A 148 -20.27 -18.29 12.42
C ALA A 148 -21.02 -19.57 12.05
N PHE A 149 -20.29 -20.59 11.61
CA PHE A 149 -20.86 -21.81 11.09
C PHE A 149 -20.99 -22.91 12.16
N PHE A 150 -19.99 -23.10 13.02
CA PHE A 150 -20.00 -24.16 14.02
C PHE A 150 -20.57 -23.75 15.38
N TYR A 151 -20.53 -22.47 15.72
CA TYR A 151 -20.81 -22.01 17.08
C TYR A 151 -22.00 -21.06 17.11
N ASP A 152 -21.76 -19.79 16.78
CA ASP A 152 -22.77 -18.75 16.87
C ASP A 152 -22.54 -17.71 15.78
N PHE A 153 -23.53 -17.62 14.89
CA PHE A 153 -23.54 -16.67 13.79
C PHE A 153 -23.61 -15.21 14.28
N ASP A 154 -24.40 -14.93 15.31
CA ASP A 154 -24.54 -13.58 15.88
C ASP A 154 -23.23 -13.15 16.57
N GLN A 155 -22.53 -14.10 17.23
CA GLN A 155 -21.21 -13.85 17.81
C GLN A 155 -20.18 -13.51 16.73
N ALA A 156 -20.19 -14.22 15.59
CA ALA A 156 -19.28 -13.92 14.49
C ALA A 156 -19.57 -12.54 13.86
N VAL A 157 -20.86 -12.18 13.68
CA VAL A 157 -21.28 -10.87 13.16
C VAL A 157 -20.82 -9.75 14.09
N SER A 158 -21.09 -9.87 15.39
CA SER A 158 -20.67 -8.88 16.39
C SER A 158 -19.15 -8.79 16.49
N GLY A 159 -18.43 -9.92 16.37
CA GLY A 159 -16.98 -9.96 16.30
C GLY A 159 -16.40 -9.22 15.09
N ILE A 160 -17.01 -9.34 13.91
CA ILE A 160 -16.57 -8.57 12.72
C ILE A 160 -16.96 -7.09 12.85
N ALA A 161 -18.13 -6.78 13.41
CA ALA A 161 -18.55 -5.41 13.68
C ALA A 161 -17.59 -4.70 14.65
N GLY A 162 -17.15 -5.40 15.71
CA GLY A 162 -16.15 -4.93 16.66
C GLY A 162 -14.80 -4.58 16.01
N ASP A 163 -14.33 -5.37 15.05
CA ASP A 163 -13.10 -5.07 14.29
C ASP A 163 -13.22 -3.70 13.58
N PHE A 164 -14.37 -3.42 12.96
CA PHE A 164 -14.58 -2.15 12.25
C PHE A 164 -14.52 -0.95 13.20
N GLU A 165 -15.07 -1.09 14.41
CA GLU A 165 -14.94 -0.05 15.43
C GLU A 165 -13.48 0.12 15.87
N GLN A 166 -12.78 -0.98 16.11
CA GLN A 166 -11.37 -0.95 16.51
C GLN A 166 -10.50 -0.31 15.43
N GLU A 167 -10.73 -0.63 14.16
CA GLU A 167 -10.09 0.02 13.00
C GLU A 167 -10.34 1.53 13.01
N LYS A 168 -11.60 1.96 13.19
CA LYS A 168 -11.98 3.39 13.24
C LYS A 168 -11.29 4.11 14.41
N ARG A 169 -11.23 3.48 15.58
CA ARG A 169 -10.52 4.00 16.76
C ARG A 169 -9.00 4.07 16.52
N ALA A 170 -8.42 3.08 15.85
CA ALA A 170 -7.00 3.09 15.48
C ALA A 170 -6.67 4.22 14.50
N GLN A 171 -7.48 4.43 13.47
CA GLN A 171 -7.32 5.55 12.53
C GLN A 171 -7.42 6.90 13.23
N THR A 172 -8.39 7.07 14.12
CA THR A 172 -8.54 8.28 14.94
C THR A 172 -7.29 8.55 15.77
N ARG A 173 -6.71 7.51 16.39
CA ARG A 173 -5.44 7.59 17.13
C ARG A 173 -4.27 7.99 16.23
N MET A 174 -4.17 7.46 15.01
CA MET A 174 -3.12 7.84 14.07
C MET A 174 -3.25 9.30 13.61
N ILE A 175 -4.47 9.77 13.35
CA ILE A 175 -4.74 11.17 13.00
C ILE A 175 -4.34 12.09 14.16
N LYS A 176 -4.74 11.77 15.39
CA LYS A 176 -4.37 12.55 16.58
C LYS A 176 -2.85 12.63 16.77
N LYS A 177 -2.13 11.52 16.55
CA LYS A 177 -0.64 11.51 16.58
C LYS A 177 -0.02 12.42 15.52
N LYS A 178 -0.53 12.39 14.28
CA LYS A 178 -0.05 13.26 13.19
C LYS A 178 -0.28 14.74 13.51
N ILE A 179 -1.45 15.08 14.02
CA ILE A 179 -1.77 16.45 14.46
C ILE A 179 -0.82 16.89 15.58
N GLY A 180 -0.56 16.01 16.55
CA GLY A 180 0.41 16.26 17.62
C GLY A 180 1.81 16.56 17.10
N LEU A 181 2.30 15.79 16.13
CA LEU A 181 3.61 16.04 15.50
C LEU A 181 3.65 17.39 14.76
N ILE A 182 2.60 17.71 13.99
CA ILE A 182 2.48 19.01 13.32
C ILE A 182 2.53 20.15 14.34
N HIS A 183 1.83 19.99 15.46
CA HIS A 183 1.81 21.00 16.51
C HIS A 183 3.17 21.19 17.17
N ILE A 184 3.88 20.10 17.51
CA ILE A 184 5.22 20.14 18.10
C ILE A 184 6.20 20.82 17.14
N ILE A 185 6.18 20.44 15.86
CA ILE A 185 7.03 21.08 14.83
C ILE A 185 6.71 22.57 14.71
N GLY A 186 5.43 22.94 14.74
CA GLY A 186 4.99 24.34 14.70
C GLY A 186 5.49 25.16 15.89
N ILE A 187 5.38 24.63 17.11
CA ILE A 187 5.88 25.31 18.33
C ILE A 187 7.41 25.46 18.26
N THR A 188 8.13 24.39 17.94
CA THR A 188 9.60 24.42 17.83
C THR A 188 10.05 25.41 16.77
N GLY A 189 9.39 25.45 15.61
CA GLY A 189 9.68 26.41 14.55
C GLY A 189 9.50 27.86 15.01
N LEU A 190 8.40 28.14 15.72
CA LEU A 190 8.16 29.47 16.28
C LEU A 190 9.25 29.87 17.29
N PHE A 191 9.69 28.93 18.14
CA PHE A 191 10.74 29.18 19.12
C PHE A 191 12.08 29.54 18.46
N VAL A 192 12.43 28.87 17.36
CA VAL A 192 13.63 29.16 16.56
C VAL A 192 13.53 30.56 15.95
N ILE A 193 12.39 30.92 15.33
CA ILE A 193 12.17 32.24 14.74
C ILE A 193 12.29 33.34 15.81
N MET A 194 11.68 33.14 16.98
CA MET A 194 11.77 34.09 18.10
C MET A 194 13.21 34.28 18.58
N THR A 195 14.00 33.20 18.63
CA THR A 195 15.40 33.27 19.02
C THR A 195 16.23 34.10 18.03
N ILE A 196 16.03 33.88 16.73
CA ILE A 196 16.69 34.66 15.67
C ILE A 196 16.30 36.14 15.77
N LEU A 197 15.02 36.42 15.99
CA LEU A 197 14.50 37.79 16.12
C LEU A 197 15.10 38.49 17.35
N LEU A 198 15.22 37.80 18.48
CA LEU A 198 15.87 38.33 19.68
C LEU A 198 17.35 38.65 19.44
N ILE A 199 18.09 37.75 18.78
CA ILE A 199 19.51 37.99 18.42
C ILE A 199 19.62 39.21 17.51
N TYR A 200 18.73 39.33 16.52
CA TYR A 200 18.70 40.48 15.62
C TYR A 200 18.40 41.80 16.36
N MET A 201 17.48 41.79 17.32
CA MET A 201 17.20 42.97 18.15
C MET A 201 18.32 43.31 19.12
N LEU A 202 19.10 42.32 19.57
CA LEU A 202 20.28 42.54 20.43
C LEU A 202 21.48 43.11 19.67
N HIS A 203 21.59 42.84 18.37
CA HIS A 203 22.70 43.32 17.54
C HIS A 203 22.97 44.83 17.66
N PRO A 204 21.98 45.74 17.49
CA PRO A 204 22.24 47.18 17.65
C PRO A 204 22.59 47.59 19.07
N TRP A 205 22.17 46.82 20.09
CA TRP A 205 22.56 47.06 21.49
C TRP A 205 24.00 46.63 21.78
N LEU A 206 24.47 45.56 21.13
CA LEU A 206 25.88 45.17 21.18
C LEU A 206 26.78 46.20 20.50
N ASP A 207 26.34 46.74 19.36
CA ASP A 207 27.07 47.79 18.65
C ASP A 207 27.14 49.10 19.46
N SER A 208 26.05 49.49 20.15
CA SER A 208 26.04 50.68 20.99
C SER A 208 26.91 50.54 22.25
N LEU A 209 27.02 49.34 22.81
CA LEU A 209 27.93 49.06 23.93
C LEU A 209 29.40 49.13 23.50
N ASN A 210 29.73 48.63 22.31
CA ASN A 210 31.10 48.71 21.77
C ASN A 210 31.52 50.13 21.35
N LEU A 211 30.59 51.05 21.08
CA LEU A 211 30.87 52.46 20.79
C LEU A 211 31.06 53.33 22.05
N SER A 212 30.94 52.76 23.25
CA SER A 212 31.19 53.47 24.51
C SER A 212 32.54 53.13 25.17
N GLY A 213 33.34 52.25 24.54
CA GLY A 213 34.59 51.71 25.09
C GLY A 213 35.86 52.03 24.29
N LEU A 214 35.83 52.97 23.35
CA LEU A 214 37.00 53.45 22.60
C LEU A 214 36.99 54.97 22.47
#